data_AF-A0A078FCW1-F1
#
_entry.id   AF-A0A078FCW1-F1
#
_cell.length_a   1.000
_cell.length_b   1.000
_cell.length_c   1.000
_cell.angle_alpha   90.00
_cell.angle_beta   90.00
_cell.angle_gamma   90.00
#
_symmetry.space_group_name_H-M   'P 1'
#
loop_
_entity.id
_entity.type
_entity.pdbx_description
1 polymer ?
#
loop_
_entity_poly.entity_id
_entity_poly.type
_entity_poly.pdbx_seq_one_letter_code
_entity_poly.pdbx_strand_id
1 'polypeptide(L)'
;MQVWRLLPLTTCLMSLVIVLCWRKSTLYALAFIFFFGTIESLYFSASLIKFREGAWVPLALSFIFLFVMYLWHYGTVMRYEFDVQNKVSVNWLLTLFGSSNLGIVRVRGVGVISTELVSGVPAIFSHFVTNLPAFHQVVVFLCVKSVPVPHVKPEERFLVGRVGPKEYRLYRCIARYGYRDVHKDDVEFEQDLVCSIAEFIRSDKAFVLPESSRIDRSAEEELTELTEAREAGMAFIMGHSYVRAKAGSSVVKKMAINFGYDFLRRNSRGLCYGLSTPHASTLEVGMVYIV
;
A
#
# COMPACT_ATOMS: atom_id res chain seq x y z
N MET A 1 24.24 -6.03 30.05
CA MET A 1 23.07 -6.94 29.99
C MET A 1 23.16 -7.95 28.82
N GLN A 2 24.36 -8.38 28.41
CA GLN A 2 24.52 -9.38 27.32
C GLN A 2 24.98 -10.76 27.83
N VAL A 3 25.56 -10.84 29.03
CA VAL A 3 26.11 -12.08 29.61
C VAL A 3 25.02 -13.09 29.99
N TRP A 4 23.91 -12.65 30.58
CA TRP A 4 22.83 -13.52 31.11
C TRP A 4 22.09 -14.35 30.07
N ARG A 5 22.11 -13.95 28.79
CA ARG A 5 21.46 -14.72 27.70
C ARG A 5 22.39 -15.76 27.09
N LEU A 6 23.70 -15.52 27.13
CA LEU A 6 24.70 -16.39 26.52
C LEU A 6 25.06 -17.54 27.45
N LEU A 7 25.12 -17.30 28.76
CA LEU A 7 25.44 -18.31 29.78
C LEU A 7 24.62 -19.61 29.67
N PRO A 8 23.26 -19.59 29.68
CA PRO A 8 22.47 -20.82 29.61
C PRO A 8 22.62 -21.55 28.28
N LEU A 9 22.78 -20.81 27.18
CA LEU A 9 23.03 -21.40 25.87
C LEU A 9 24.41 -22.08 25.84
N THR A 10 25.44 -21.44 26.43
CA THR A 10 26.78 -22.02 26.53
C THR A 10 26.83 -23.22 27.45
N THR A 11 26.10 -23.23 28.57
CA THR A 11 26.04 -24.36 29.50
C THR A 11 25.35 -25.58 28.87
N CYS A 12 24.27 -25.36 28.12
CA CYS A 12 23.63 -26.41 27.31
C CYS A 12 24.57 -26.95 26.21
N LEU A 13 25.21 -26.06 25.45
CA LEU A 13 26.15 -26.46 24.39
C LEU A 13 27.37 -27.20 24.95
N MET A 14 27.95 -26.76 26.06
CA MET A 14 29.10 -27.41 26.68
C MET A 14 28.76 -28.78 27.25
N SER A 15 27.57 -28.96 27.84
CA SER A 15 27.11 -30.29 28.25
C SER A 15 26.95 -31.24 27.07
N LEU A 16 26.41 -30.73 25.96
CA LEU A 16 26.27 -31.48 24.71
C LEU A 16 27.65 -31.87 24.12
N VAL A 17 28.65 -30.98 24.18
CA VAL A 17 30.04 -31.26 23.80
C VAL A 17 30.70 -32.32 24.69
N ILE A 18 30.45 -32.31 26.01
CA ILE A 18 30.98 -33.33 26.95
C ILE A 18 30.49 -34.73 26.59
N VAL A 19 29.22 -34.86 26.19
CA VAL A 19 28.60 -36.13 25.80
C VAL A 19 29.02 -36.56 24.39
N LEU A 20 28.96 -35.65 23.40
CA LEU A 20 29.15 -36.00 22.00
C LEU A 20 30.61 -35.97 21.53
N CYS A 21 31.40 -34.99 21.96
CA CYS A 21 32.79 -34.81 21.50
C CYS A 21 33.80 -35.48 22.45
N TRP A 22 33.61 -35.37 23.77
CA TRP A 22 34.53 -35.97 24.75
C TRP A 22 34.17 -37.40 25.16
N ARG A 23 32.98 -37.90 24.78
CA ARG A 23 32.51 -39.28 25.02
C ARG A 23 32.66 -39.73 26.48
N LYS A 24 32.55 -38.79 27.43
CA LYS A 24 32.58 -39.05 28.88
C LYS A 24 31.21 -39.52 29.36
N SER A 25 31.15 -40.15 30.55
CA SER A 25 29.89 -40.69 31.07
C SER A 25 28.85 -39.58 31.22
N THR A 26 27.60 -39.91 30.92
CA THR A 26 26.45 -38.98 30.97
C THR A 26 26.27 -38.34 32.35
N LEU A 27 26.74 -39.00 33.41
CA LEU A 27 26.76 -38.47 34.78
C LEU A 27 27.62 -37.20 34.93
N TYR A 28 28.78 -37.10 34.26
CA TYR A 28 29.61 -35.89 34.32
C TYR A 28 28.93 -34.70 33.63
N ALA A 29 28.26 -34.94 32.50
CA ALA A 29 27.52 -33.91 31.79
C ALA A 29 26.30 -33.40 32.60
N LEU A 30 25.63 -34.31 33.31
CA LEU A 30 24.50 -33.99 34.19
C LEU A 30 24.97 -33.21 35.43
N ALA A 31 26.08 -33.63 36.05
CA ALA A 31 26.69 -32.91 37.17
C ALA A 31 27.13 -31.49 36.76
N PHE A 32 27.69 -31.33 35.56
CA PHE A 32 28.07 -30.02 35.00
C PHE A 32 26.85 -29.12 34.80
N ILE A 33 25.78 -29.61 34.16
CA ILE A 33 24.51 -28.86 33.99
C ILE A 33 23.95 -28.46 35.35
N PHE A 34 23.95 -29.37 36.32
CA PHE A 34 23.39 -29.09 37.63
C PHE A 34 24.18 -27.98 38.35
N PHE A 35 25.50 -28.06 38.33
CA PHE A 35 26.36 -27.07 38.98
C PHE A 35 26.28 -25.70 38.32
N PHE A 36 26.47 -25.60 37.01
CA PHE A 36 26.44 -24.31 36.31
C PHE A 36 25.01 -23.77 36.14
N GLY A 37 24.04 -24.65 35.88
CA GLY A 37 22.63 -24.28 35.75
C GLY A 37 22.01 -23.76 37.05
N THR A 38 22.44 -24.25 38.23
CA THR A 38 21.98 -23.67 39.51
C THR A 38 22.53 -22.26 39.73
N ILE A 39 23.80 -22.01 39.41
CA ILE A 39 24.41 -20.68 39.46
C ILE A 39 23.68 -19.72 38.52
N GLU A 40 23.44 -20.13 37.28
CA GLU A 40 22.68 -19.33 36.30
C GLU A 40 21.23 -19.10 36.71
N SER A 41 20.57 -20.09 37.31
CA SER A 41 19.20 -19.97 37.80
C SER A 41 19.10 -18.98 38.97
N LEU A 42 20.06 -19.00 39.92
CA LEU A 42 20.15 -18.01 41.00
C LEU A 42 20.33 -16.60 40.43
N TYR A 43 21.19 -16.49 39.43
CA TYR A 43 21.43 -15.25 38.71
C TYR A 43 20.17 -14.75 37.97
N PHE A 44 19.46 -15.63 37.26
CA PHE A 44 18.20 -15.32 36.62
C PHE A 44 17.14 -14.88 37.64
N SER A 45 17.03 -15.58 38.76
CA SER A 45 16.15 -15.23 39.87
C SER A 45 16.46 -13.85 40.46
N ALA A 46 17.73 -13.53 40.69
CA ALA A 46 18.15 -12.19 41.13
C ALA A 46 17.78 -11.09 40.12
N SER A 47 17.82 -11.41 38.82
CA SER A 47 17.36 -10.50 37.77
C SER A 47 15.83 -10.35 37.73
N LEU A 48 15.07 -11.38 38.10
CA LEU A 48 13.61 -11.32 38.26
C LEU A 48 13.17 -10.50 39.49
N ILE A 49 13.99 -10.44 40.54
CA ILE A 49 13.70 -9.55 41.69
C ILE A 49 13.75 -8.08 41.24
N LYS A 50 14.76 -7.71 40.45
CA LYS A 50 14.85 -6.38 39.81
C LYS A 50 13.74 -6.13 38.78
N PHE A 51 13.13 -7.18 38.23
CA PHE A 51 11.93 -7.03 37.39
C PHE A 51 10.76 -6.44 38.16
N ARG A 52 10.60 -6.82 39.44
CA ARG A 52 9.57 -6.28 40.32
C ARG A 52 9.82 -4.82 40.71
N GLU A 53 11.07 -4.38 40.74
CA GLU A 53 11.48 -3.01 41.06
C GLU A 53 11.28 -2.02 39.89
N GLY A 54 10.98 -2.48 38.67
CA GLY A 54 10.62 -1.59 37.56
C GLY A 54 11.02 -2.06 36.17
N ALA A 55 11.76 -3.17 36.02
CA ALA A 55 12.14 -3.66 34.69
C ALA A 55 10.95 -4.20 33.85
N TRP A 56 9.76 -4.32 34.46
CA TRP A 56 8.52 -4.64 33.75
C TRP A 56 7.99 -3.49 32.90
N VAL A 57 8.30 -2.23 33.24
CA VAL A 57 7.74 -1.05 32.55
C VAL A 57 8.16 -0.98 31.07
N PRO A 58 9.46 -1.12 30.70
CA PRO A 58 9.87 -1.14 29.29
C PRO A 58 9.29 -2.33 28.51
N LEU A 59 9.10 -3.47 29.20
CA LEU A 59 8.53 -4.67 28.59
C LEU A 59 7.04 -4.50 28.29
N ALA A 60 6.28 -3.94 29.24
CA ALA A 60 4.87 -3.61 29.06
C ALA A 60 4.70 -2.55 27.96
N LEU A 61 5.54 -1.50 27.95
CA LEU A 61 5.53 -0.47 26.92
C LEU A 61 5.82 -1.06 25.53
N SER A 62 6.83 -1.94 25.42
CA SER A 62 7.15 -2.62 24.17
C SER A 62 6.00 -3.50 23.68
N PHE A 63 5.32 -4.19 24.60
CA PHE A 63 4.16 -5.01 24.29
C PHE A 63 2.99 -4.15 23.76
N ILE A 64 2.75 -2.97 24.34
CA ILE A 64 1.72 -2.03 23.87
C ILE A 64 2.03 -1.57 22.44
N PHE A 65 3.27 -1.13 22.17
CA PHE A 65 3.66 -0.71 20.82
C PHE A 65 3.56 -1.86 19.81
N LEU A 66 4.01 -3.06 20.19
CA LEU A 66 3.89 -4.24 19.34
C LEU A 66 2.42 -4.55 19.04
N PHE A 67 1.55 -4.49 20.04
CA PHE A 67 0.12 -4.72 19.87
C PHE A 67 -0.52 -3.71 18.92
N VAL A 68 -0.21 -2.42 19.08
CA VAL A 68 -0.68 -1.34 18.18
C VAL A 68 -0.20 -1.59 16.75
N MET A 69 1.08 -1.88 16.57
CA MET A 69 1.67 -2.15 15.26
C MET A 69 1.09 -3.42 14.63
N TYR A 70 0.85 -4.46 15.43
CA TYR A 70 0.23 -5.70 14.98
C TYR A 70 -1.20 -5.47 14.49
N LEU A 71 -2.02 -4.71 15.24
CA LEU A 71 -3.37 -4.35 14.82
C LEU A 71 -3.37 -3.50 13.54
N TRP A 72 -2.45 -2.54 13.44
CA TRP A 72 -2.26 -1.74 12.23
C TRP A 72 -1.93 -2.63 11.03
N HIS A 73 -0.85 -3.41 11.14
CA HIS A 73 -0.40 -4.31 10.09
C HIS A 73 -1.50 -5.29 9.67
N TYR A 74 -2.16 -5.94 10.63
CA TYR A 74 -3.25 -6.86 10.37
C TYR A 74 -4.40 -6.20 9.59
N GLY A 75 -4.87 -5.02 10.02
CA GLY A 75 -5.96 -4.33 9.33
C GLY A 75 -5.57 -3.80 7.95
N THR A 76 -4.34 -3.30 7.78
CA THR A 76 -3.81 -2.84 6.48
C THR A 76 -3.70 -4.00 5.49
N VAL A 77 -3.17 -5.16 5.91
CA VAL A 77 -3.07 -6.35 5.06
C VAL A 77 -4.46 -6.82 4.62
N MET A 78 -5.41 -6.93 5.56
CA MET A 78 -6.78 -7.35 5.22
C MET A 78 -7.47 -6.38 4.25
N ARG A 79 -7.23 -5.06 4.39
CA ARG A 79 -7.73 -4.06 3.43
C ARG A 79 -7.15 -4.29 2.04
N TYR A 80 -5.83 -4.44 1.97
CA TYR A 80 -5.12 -4.62 0.71
C TYR A 80 -5.54 -5.92 0.00
N GLU A 81 -5.66 -7.03 0.74
CA GLU A 81 -6.16 -8.29 0.18
C GLU A 81 -7.57 -8.16 -0.37
N PHE A 82 -8.46 -7.44 0.32
CA PHE A 82 -9.81 -7.17 -0.18
C PHE A 82 -9.79 -6.37 -1.49
N ASP A 83 -8.92 -5.35 -1.59
CA ASP A 83 -8.74 -4.56 -2.81
C ASP A 83 -8.21 -5.40 -3.98
N VAL A 84 -7.27 -6.30 -3.71
CA VAL A 84 -6.70 -7.21 -4.73
C VAL A 84 -7.74 -8.24 -5.20
N GLN A 85 -8.54 -8.79 -4.28
CA GLN A 85 -9.57 -9.78 -4.61
C GLN A 85 -10.75 -9.15 -5.35
N ASN A 86 -11.17 -7.95 -4.95
CA ASN A 86 -12.29 -7.24 -5.56
C ASN A 86 -11.85 -6.27 -6.66
N LYS A 87 -10.65 -6.45 -7.22
CA LYS A 87 -10.22 -5.67 -8.38
C LYS A 87 -11.20 -5.88 -9.53
N VAL A 88 -11.59 -4.79 -10.17
CA VAL A 88 -12.52 -4.81 -11.28
C VAL A 88 -11.77 -5.19 -12.54
N SER A 89 -12.29 -6.15 -13.29
CA SER A 89 -11.71 -6.52 -14.58
C SER A 89 -11.97 -5.41 -15.60
N VAL A 90 -10.97 -5.15 -16.46
CA VAL A 90 -11.13 -4.17 -17.54
C VAL A 90 -12.31 -4.56 -18.43
N ASN A 91 -12.47 -5.86 -18.71
CA ASN A 91 -13.58 -6.38 -19.51
C ASN A 91 -14.96 -6.00 -18.94
N TRP A 92 -15.14 -6.03 -17.62
CA TRP A 92 -16.39 -5.58 -16.99
C TRP A 92 -16.67 -4.11 -17.29
N LEU A 93 -15.65 -3.23 -17.21
CA LEU A 93 -15.80 -1.82 -17.57
C LEU A 93 -16.15 -1.63 -19.05
N LEU A 94 -15.50 -2.38 -19.94
CA LEU A 94 -15.81 -2.31 -21.36
C LEU A 94 -17.23 -2.77 -21.65
N THR A 95 -17.70 -3.82 -20.98
CA THR A 95 -19.11 -4.24 -21.11
C THR A 95 -20.08 -3.20 -20.57
N LEU A 96 -19.73 -2.50 -19.49
CA LEU A 96 -20.58 -1.42 -18.96
C LEU A 96 -20.62 -0.21 -19.88
N PHE A 97 -19.49 0.19 -20.45
CA PHE A 97 -19.44 1.36 -21.33
C PHE A 97 -19.95 1.06 -22.74
N GLY A 98 -19.75 -0.17 -23.25
CA GLY A 98 -20.20 -0.60 -24.57
C GLY A 98 -21.67 -1.01 -24.62
N SER A 99 -22.25 -1.44 -23.49
CA SER A 99 -23.69 -1.68 -23.38
C SER A 99 -24.37 -0.35 -23.08
N SER A 100 -24.90 0.31 -24.11
CA SER A 100 -25.50 1.66 -24.14
C SER A 100 -26.68 1.95 -23.17
N ASN A 101 -26.86 1.16 -22.10
CA ASN A 101 -28.01 1.21 -21.20
C ASN A 101 -27.78 1.97 -19.88
N LEU A 102 -26.55 2.40 -19.56
CA LEU A 102 -26.28 3.10 -18.29
C LEU A 102 -26.28 4.64 -18.40
N GLY A 103 -26.40 5.21 -19.60
CA GLY A 103 -26.47 6.66 -19.77
C GLY A 103 -25.31 7.43 -19.12
N ILE A 104 -24.12 6.83 -19.08
CA ILE A 104 -22.98 7.41 -18.36
C ILE A 104 -22.50 8.65 -19.11
N VAL A 105 -22.55 9.80 -18.44
CA VAL A 105 -22.17 11.09 -19.03
C VAL A 105 -20.66 11.31 -18.86
N ARG A 106 -19.98 11.67 -19.96
CA ARG A 106 -18.60 12.13 -19.90
C ARG A 106 -18.55 13.63 -19.70
N VAL A 107 -18.02 14.07 -18.56
CA VAL A 107 -17.82 15.48 -18.23
C VAL A 107 -16.45 15.93 -18.74
N ARG A 108 -16.33 17.17 -19.23
CA ARG A 108 -15.05 17.75 -19.64
C ARG A 108 -14.11 17.83 -18.42
N GLY A 109 -12.83 17.51 -18.63
CA GLY A 109 -11.82 17.52 -17.56
C GLY A 109 -11.00 16.23 -17.48
N VAL A 110 -10.00 16.24 -16.61
CA VAL A 110 -9.20 15.05 -16.25
C VAL A 110 -9.59 14.58 -14.84
N GLY A 111 -10.01 13.32 -14.72
CA GLY A 111 -10.31 12.69 -13.45
C GLY A 111 -9.14 11.84 -12.98
N VAL A 112 -8.45 12.27 -11.94
CA VAL A 112 -7.32 11.52 -11.34
C VAL A 112 -7.85 10.71 -10.17
N ILE A 113 -7.84 9.39 -10.28
CA ILE A 113 -8.30 8.48 -9.22
C ILE A 113 -7.09 7.88 -8.52
N SER A 114 -6.89 8.24 -7.25
CA SER A 114 -5.79 7.71 -6.45
C SER A 114 -6.08 6.28 -5.99
N THR A 115 -5.14 5.37 -6.24
CA THR A 115 -5.26 3.95 -5.91
C THR A 115 -3.95 3.36 -5.39
N GLU A 116 -4.05 2.37 -4.51
CA GLU A 116 -2.88 1.61 -4.02
C GLU A 116 -2.56 0.39 -4.92
N LEU A 117 -3.47 0.07 -5.86
CA LEU A 117 -3.33 -1.03 -6.81
C LEU A 117 -2.40 -0.66 -7.97
N VAL A 118 -1.36 -1.45 -8.18
CA VAL A 118 -0.44 -1.32 -9.32
C VAL A 118 -1.03 -1.88 -10.62
N SER A 119 -2.03 -2.76 -10.51
CA SER A 119 -2.69 -3.40 -11.65
C SER A 119 -4.16 -3.66 -11.41
N GLY A 120 -4.95 -3.56 -12.47
CA GLY A 120 -6.41 -3.60 -12.46
C GLY A 120 -7.04 -2.22 -12.31
N VAL A 121 -8.36 -2.21 -12.13
CA VAL A 121 -9.13 -1.01 -11.77
C VAL A 121 -9.67 -1.20 -10.36
N PRO A 122 -9.51 -0.19 -9.46
CA PRO A 122 -9.94 -0.34 -8.08
C PRO A 122 -11.48 -0.43 -7.97
N ALA A 123 -11.96 -1.21 -7.00
CA ALA A 123 -13.39 -1.37 -6.71
C ALA A 123 -14.09 -0.03 -6.37
N ILE A 124 -13.33 0.94 -5.87
CA ILE A 124 -13.86 2.28 -5.60
C ILE A 124 -14.38 2.97 -6.88
N PHE A 125 -13.75 2.70 -8.03
CA PHE A 125 -14.18 3.28 -9.29
C PHE A 125 -15.51 2.69 -9.76
N SER A 126 -15.68 1.36 -9.63
CA SER A 126 -16.98 0.75 -9.93
C SER A 126 -18.08 1.32 -9.04
N HIS A 127 -17.81 1.45 -7.74
CA HIS A 127 -18.77 2.01 -6.79
C HIS A 127 -19.09 3.48 -7.08
N PHE A 128 -18.08 4.26 -7.49
CA PHE A 128 -18.25 5.65 -7.89
C PHE A 128 -19.16 5.76 -9.12
N VAL A 129 -18.85 5.04 -10.20
CA VAL A 129 -19.60 5.11 -11.47
C VAL A 129 -21.04 4.59 -11.31
N THR A 130 -21.29 3.61 -10.44
CA THR A 130 -22.65 3.11 -10.19
C THR A 130 -23.52 4.09 -9.40
N ASN A 131 -22.92 4.90 -8.52
CA ASN A 131 -23.66 5.89 -7.71
C ASN A 131 -23.75 7.25 -8.42
N LEU A 132 -22.73 7.59 -9.20
CA LEU A 132 -22.63 8.80 -9.98
C LEU A 132 -22.33 8.38 -11.42
N PRO A 133 -23.34 8.30 -12.31
CA PRO A 133 -23.17 7.92 -13.70
C PRO A 133 -22.56 9.07 -14.53
N ALA A 134 -21.51 9.70 -14.00
CA ALA A 134 -20.75 10.75 -14.64
C ALA A 134 -19.27 10.62 -14.28
N PHE A 135 -18.39 10.65 -15.28
CA PHE A 135 -16.95 10.68 -15.06
C PHE A 135 -16.24 11.54 -16.12
N HIS A 136 -14.98 11.87 -15.88
CA HIS A 136 -14.21 12.77 -16.72
C HIS A 136 -13.87 12.17 -18.09
N GLN A 137 -13.70 13.00 -19.11
CA GLN A 137 -13.32 12.59 -20.46
C GLN A 137 -12.03 11.76 -20.48
N VAL A 138 -11.03 12.21 -19.73
CA VAL A 138 -9.78 11.48 -19.49
C VAL A 138 -9.75 11.03 -18.04
N VAL A 139 -9.49 9.75 -17.79
CA VAL A 139 -9.37 9.22 -16.42
C VAL A 139 -7.98 8.63 -16.23
N VAL A 140 -7.32 9.01 -15.14
CA VAL A 140 -5.99 8.55 -14.78
C VAL A 140 -6.04 7.84 -13.43
N PHE A 141 -5.78 6.54 -13.42
CA PHE A 141 -5.58 5.78 -12.19
C PHE A 141 -4.15 6.03 -11.68
N LEU A 142 -4.01 6.89 -10.69
CA LEU A 142 -2.74 7.29 -10.12
C LEU A 142 -2.37 6.38 -8.94
N CYS A 143 -1.20 5.75 -9.01
CA CYS A 143 -0.66 4.93 -7.93
C CYS A 143 0.68 5.47 -7.45
N VAL A 144 0.71 5.99 -6.22
CA VAL A 144 1.94 6.56 -5.63
C VAL A 144 2.69 5.46 -4.88
N LYS A 145 3.97 5.26 -5.20
CA LYS A 145 4.83 4.26 -4.56
C LYS A 145 6.13 4.90 -4.09
N SER A 146 6.45 4.70 -2.82
CA SER A 146 7.76 5.05 -2.28
C SER A 146 8.77 3.96 -2.60
N VAL A 147 9.92 4.33 -3.15
CA VAL A 147 11.00 3.45 -3.58
C VAL A 147 12.20 3.66 -2.64
N PRO A 148 12.97 2.61 -2.29
CA PRO A 148 14.10 2.71 -1.36
C PRO A 148 15.35 3.36 -1.99
N VAL A 149 15.18 4.44 -2.74
CA VAL A 149 16.25 5.25 -3.35
C VAL A 149 16.10 6.70 -2.90
N PRO A 150 17.18 7.48 -2.80
CA PRO A 150 17.09 8.86 -2.32
C PRO A 150 16.25 9.73 -3.24
N HIS A 151 16.56 9.69 -4.54
CA HIS A 151 15.88 10.45 -5.58
C HIS A 151 15.60 9.56 -6.78
N VAL A 152 14.38 9.62 -7.30
CA VAL A 152 14.01 8.96 -8.56
C VAL A 152 14.25 9.92 -9.72
N LYS A 153 14.83 9.44 -10.82
CA LYS A 153 15.04 10.26 -12.01
C LYS A 153 13.68 10.73 -12.57
N PRO A 154 13.57 11.96 -13.12
CA PRO A 154 12.30 12.47 -13.66
C PRO A 154 11.65 11.55 -14.70
N GLU A 155 12.46 10.97 -15.59
CA GLU A 155 12.03 10.05 -16.65
C GLU A 155 11.43 8.74 -16.13
N GLU A 156 11.88 8.27 -14.96
CA GLU A 156 11.39 7.02 -14.33
C GLU A 156 10.36 7.27 -13.23
N ARG A 157 10.02 8.55 -12.99
CA ARG A 157 9.13 8.98 -11.92
C ARG A 157 7.69 8.63 -12.24
N PHE A 158 7.25 8.82 -13.48
CA PHE A 158 5.89 8.53 -13.91
C PHE A 158 5.90 7.40 -14.93
N LEU A 159 5.44 6.22 -14.51
CA LEU A 159 5.26 5.08 -15.41
C LEU A 159 3.81 5.07 -15.87
N VAL A 160 3.59 5.49 -17.12
CA VAL A 160 2.26 5.54 -17.72
C VAL A 160 1.98 4.25 -18.49
N GLY A 161 0.75 3.76 -18.40
CA GLY A 161 0.24 2.66 -19.19
C GLY A 161 -1.24 2.86 -19.52
N ARG A 162 -1.75 2.10 -20.49
CA ARG A 162 -3.15 2.19 -20.94
C ARG A 162 -4.02 1.14 -20.25
N VAL A 163 -5.27 1.49 -19.92
CA VAL A 163 -6.24 0.58 -19.33
C VAL A 163 -7.40 0.35 -20.30
N GLY A 164 -7.34 -0.75 -21.04
CA GLY A 164 -8.36 -1.09 -22.04
C GLY A 164 -8.13 -0.40 -23.40
N PRO A 165 -9.16 -0.42 -24.28
CA PRO A 165 -9.12 0.15 -25.62
C PRO A 165 -8.92 1.67 -25.65
N LYS A 166 -8.40 2.20 -26.76
CA LYS A 166 -7.98 3.60 -26.89
C LYS A 166 -9.15 4.58 -26.80
N GLU A 167 -10.35 4.16 -27.17
CA GLU A 167 -11.56 4.98 -27.25
C GLU A 167 -12.02 5.46 -25.86
N TYR A 168 -11.66 4.73 -24.81
CA TYR A 168 -12.11 5.06 -23.46
C TYR A 168 -11.22 6.07 -22.74
N ARG A 169 -10.05 6.45 -23.28
CA ARG A 169 -9.12 7.44 -22.68
C ARG A 169 -8.80 7.18 -21.20
N LEU A 170 -8.64 5.90 -20.86
CA LEU A 170 -8.29 5.44 -19.52
C LEU A 170 -6.79 5.14 -19.44
N TYR A 171 -6.13 5.82 -18.52
CA TYR A 171 -4.70 5.67 -18.27
C TYR A 171 -4.44 5.18 -16.86
N ARG A 172 -3.32 4.49 -16.68
CA ARG A 172 -2.72 4.21 -15.39
C ARG A 172 -1.41 4.95 -15.31
N CYS A 173 -1.16 5.58 -14.18
CA CYS A 173 0.12 6.22 -13.91
C CYS A 173 0.65 5.76 -12.57
N ILE A 174 1.87 5.24 -12.53
CA ILE A 174 2.56 4.89 -11.29
C ILE A 174 3.60 5.98 -11.02
N ALA A 175 3.37 6.76 -9.97
CA ALA A 175 4.28 7.81 -9.54
C ALA A 175 5.24 7.29 -8.46
N ARG A 176 6.53 7.25 -8.78
CA ARG A 176 7.60 6.69 -7.93
C ARG A 176 8.34 7.83 -7.23
N TYR A 177 8.39 7.79 -5.91
CA TYR A 177 9.09 8.78 -5.09
C TYR A 177 10.17 8.13 -4.24
N GLY A 178 11.36 8.70 -4.27
CA GLY A 178 12.45 8.37 -3.36
C GLY A 178 12.22 8.92 -1.96
N TYR A 179 12.98 8.44 -0.98
CA TYR A 179 12.83 8.86 0.42
C TYR A 179 13.33 10.28 0.70
N ARG A 180 14.05 10.93 -0.23
CA ARG A 180 14.44 12.35 -0.16
C ARG A 180 13.75 13.20 -1.22
N ASP A 181 12.85 12.64 -2.03
CA ASP A 181 12.15 13.43 -3.03
C ASP A 181 11.19 14.41 -2.35
N VAL A 182 11.37 15.69 -2.70
CA VAL A 182 10.46 16.75 -2.26
C VAL A 182 9.20 16.67 -3.12
N HIS A 183 8.05 16.77 -2.46
CA HIS A 183 6.78 16.88 -3.15
C HIS A 183 6.71 18.30 -3.75
N LYS A 184 6.60 18.35 -5.07
CA LYS A 184 6.46 19.60 -5.82
C LYS A 184 5.09 20.21 -5.56
N ASP A 185 4.94 21.51 -5.80
CA ASP A 185 3.65 22.20 -5.75
C ASP A 185 2.63 21.54 -6.69
N ASP A 186 1.34 21.67 -6.32
CA ASP A 186 0.20 21.03 -6.99
C ASP A 186 0.25 21.20 -8.52
N VAL A 187 0.51 22.43 -8.98
CA VAL A 187 0.53 22.80 -10.40
C VAL A 187 1.67 22.11 -11.16
N GLU A 188 2.85 21.97 -10.54
CA GLU A 188 3.96 21.28 -11.18
C GLU A 188 3.70 19.77 -11.28
N PHE A 189 3.11 19.17 -10.24
CA PHE A 189 2.73 17.76 -10.28
C PHE A 189 1.71 17.48 -11.39
N GLU A 190 0.70 18.33 -11.48
CA GLU A 190 -0.33 18.28 -12.52
C GLU A 190 0.28 18.35 -13.93
N GLN A 191 1.21 19.29 -14.13
CA GLN A 191 1.89 19.46 -15.40
C GLN A 191 2.79 18.26 -15.74
N ASP A 192 3.58 17.78 -14.79
CA ASP A 192 4.44 16.61 -14.97
C ASP A 192 3.60 15.36 -15.33
N LEU A 193 2.45 15.17 -14.68
CA LEU A 193 1.54 14.05 -14.96
C LEU A 193 0.99 14.11 -16.39
N VAL A 194 0.48 15.27 -16.82
CA VAL A 194 -0.07 15.43 -18.17
C VAL A 194 1.03 15.30 -19.23
N CYS A 195 2.22 15.89 -18.99
CA CYS A 195 3.37 15.74 -19.87
C CYS A 195 3.78 14.28 -20.04
N SER A 196 3.82 13.50 -18.94
CA SER A 196 4.17 12.08 -19.00
C SER A 196 3.14 11.26 -19.80
N ILE A 197 1.85 11.59 -19.70
CA ILE A 197 0.80 10.94 -20.50
C ILE A 197 0.92 11.33 -21.98
N ALA A 198 1.20 12.60 -22.28
CA ALA A 198 1.43 13.10 -23.63
C ALA A 198 2.64 12.40 -24.29
N GLU A 199 3.74 12.23 -23.55
CA GLU A 199 4.92 11.47 -24.00
C GLU A 199 4.58 10.00 -24.24
N PHE A 200 3.80 9.38 -23.37
CA PHE A 200 3.32 8.01 -23.57
C PHE A 200 2.51 7.87 -24.86
N ILE A 201 1.54 8.77 -25.12
CA ILE A 201 0.72 8.77 -26.34
C ILE A 201 1.62 8.92 -27.59
N ARG A 202 2.64 9.78 -27.53
CA ARG A 202 3.61 9.94 -28.61
C ARG A 202 4.50 8.71 -28.80
N SER A 203 4.90 8.05 -27.72
CA SER A 203 5.76 6.85 -27.76
C SER A 203 5.02 5.59 -28.24
N ASP A 204 3.72 5.47 -27.94
CA ASP A 204 2.85 4.40 -28.44
C ASP A 204 2.77 4.41 -29.98
N LYS A 205 3.11 5.54 -30.62
CA LYS A 205 3.31 5.64 -32.08
C LYS A 205 4.53 4.85 -32.59
N ALA A 206 5.58 4.71 -31.79
CA ALA A 206 6.88 4.18 -32.25
C ALA A 206 6.99 2.64 -32.17
N PHE A 207 6.15 1.99 -31.36
CA PHE A 207 6.16 0.54 -31.18
C PHE A 207 5.37 -0.22 -32.27
N VAL A 208 4.48 0.47 -32.99
CA VAL A 208 3.74 -0.07 -34.14
C VAL A 208 4.44 0.40 -35.41
N LEU A 209 4.81 -0.53 -36.30
CA LEU A 209 5.52 -0.27 -37.57
C LEU A 209 4.92 0.93 -38.36
N PRO A 210 5.73 1.65 -39.15
CA PRO A 210 5.31 2.87 -39.85
C PRO A 210 4.45 2.55 -41.09
N GLU A 211 3.22 2.09 -40.87
CA GLU A 211 2.25 1.89 -41.94
C GLU A 211 0.87 2.41 -41.51
N SER A 212 0.66 3.72 -41.70
CA SER A 212 -0.57 4.37 -42.18
C SER A 212 -0.83 5.74 -41.54
N SER A 213 -1.20 6.71 -42.37
CA SER A 213 -1.63 8.08 -42.01
C SER A 213 -2.81 8.15 -41.02
N ARG A 214 -3.50 7.02 -40.76
CA ARG A 214 -4.63 6.93 -39.82
C ARG A 214 -4.19 6.88 -38.36
N ILE A 215 -3.02 6.29 -38.07
CA ILE A 215 -2.51 6.16 -36.70
C ILE A 215 -2.04 7.52 -36.18
N ASP A 216 -1.44 8.33 -37.05
CA ASP A 216 -0.93 9.65 -36.68
C ASP A 216 -2.07 10.60 -36.28
N ARG A 217 -3.16 10.60 -37.05
CA ARG A 217 -4.35 11.40 -36.76
C ARG A 217 -5.04 10.99 -35.46
N SER A 218 -5.14 9.69 -35.17
CA SER A 218 -5.79 9.18 -33.94
C SER A 218 -5.05 9.60 -32.66
N ALA A 219 -3.72 9.65 -32.71
CA ALA A 219 -2.90 10.07 -31.58
C ALA A 219 -2.84 11.61 -31.43
N GLU A 220 -2.90 12.36 -32.53
CA GLU A 220 -3.08 13.82 -32.48
C GLU A 220 -4.45 14.20 -31.90
N GLU A 221 -5.51 13.49 -32.30
CA GLU A 221 -6.85 13.60 -31.70
C GLU A 221 -6.78 13.32 -30.19
N GLU A 222 -6.11 12.24 -29.76
CA GLU A 222 -5.93 11.89 -28.35
C GLU A 222 -5.16 12.95 -27.54
N LEU A 223 -4.12 13.52 -28.12
CA LEU A 223 -3.33 14.58 -27.49
C LEU A 223 -4.13 15.89 -27.37
N THR A 224 -4.94 16.19 -28.39
CA THR A 224 -5.83 17.36 -28.40
C THR A 224 -6.88 17.22 -27.31
N GLU A 225 -7.56 16.07 -27.23
CA GLU A 225 -8.51 15.76 -26.16
C GLU A 225 -7.88 15.86 -24.76
N LEU A 226 -6.64 15.37 -24.58
CA LEU A 226 -5.92 15.48 -23.30
C LEU A 226 -5.66 16.94 -22.93
N THR A 227 -5.31 17.77 -23.91
CA THR A 227 -5.01 19.19 -23.70
C THR A 227 -6.30 19.97 -23.37
N GLU A 228 -7.37 19.74 -24.12
CA GLU A 228 -8.69 20.32 -23.84
C GLU A 228 -9.23 19.87 -22.47
N ALA A 229 -9.05 18.60 -22.12
CA ALA A 229 -9.44 18.08 -20.81
C ALA A 229 -8.62 18.73 -19.68
N ARG A 230 -7.33 18.96 -19.87
CA ARG A 230 -6.50 19.70 -18.90
C ARG A 230 -7.00 21.13 -18.72
N GLU A 231 -7.31 21.83 -19.81
CA GLU A 231 -7.82 23.21 -19.78
C GLU A 231 -9.19 23.33 -19.10
N ALA A 232 -10.04 22.30 -19.23
CA ALA A 232 -11.31 22.22 -18.52
C ALA A 232 -11.16 21.97 -17.01
N GLY A 233 -9.97 21.56 -16.55
CA GLY A 233 -9.63 21.37 -15.15
C GLY A 233 -9.41 19.91 -14.77
N MET A 234 -8.73 19.70 -13.63
CA MET A 234 -8.44 18.38 -13.08
C MET A 234 -9.11 18.19 -11.72
N ALA A 235 -9.74 17.03 -11.55
CA ALA A 235 -10.39 16.64 -10.31
C ALA A 235 -9.72 15.39 -9.73
N PHE A 236 -9.40 15.45 -8.43
CA PHE A 236 -8.73 14.37 -7.73
C PHE A 236 -9.73 13.57 -6.91
N ILE A 237 -9.92 12.30 -7.25
CA ILE A 237 -10.84 11.40 -6.59
C ILE A 237 -10.04 10.50 -5.64
N MET A 238 -10.24 10.72 -4.34
CA MET A 238 -9.53 10.02 -3.28
C MET A 238 -10.42 8.93 -2.66
N GLY A 239 -9.98 7.68 -2.77
CA GLY A 239 -10.72 6.54 -2.22
C GLY A 239 -10.46 6.32 -0.73
N HIS A 240 -11.50 6.51 0.09
CA HIS A 240 -11.49 6.20 1.52
C HIS A 240 -12.21 4.87 1.80
N SER A 241 -11.43 3.79 1.96
CA SER A 241 -12.00 2.47 2.21
C SER A 241 -12.01 2.07 3.68
N TYR A 242 -13.19 1.98 4.30
CA TYR A 242 -13.37 1.58 5.69
C TYR A 242 -13.52 0.07 5.80
N VAL A 243 -12.74 -0.58 6.66
CA VAL A 243 -12.84 -2.03 6.87
C VAL A 243 -13.81 -2.31 8.02
N ARG A 244 -14.78 -3.19 7.80
CA ARG A 244 -15.74 -3.66 8.81
C ARG A 244 -15.76 -5.18 8.83
N ALA A 245 -15.69 -5.75 10.03
CA ALA A 245 -15.77 -7.20 10.19
C ALA A 245 -17.17 -7.75 9.84
N LYS A 246 -17.24 -8.90 9.15
CA LYS A 246 -18.49 -9.64 8.90
C LYS A 246 -19.24 -9.95 10.19
N ALA A 247 -20.58 -9.96 10.15
CA ALA A 247 -21.44 -10.22 11.30
C ALA A 247 -21.20 -11.60 11.94
N GLY A 248 -20.78 -12.62 11.16
CA GLY A 248 -20.41 -13.95 11.66
C GLY A 248 -18.96 -14.10 12.16
N SER A 249 -18.14 -13.04 12.12
CA SER A 249 -16.74 -13.10 12.58
C SER A 249 -16.62 -13.26 14.09
N SER A 250 -15.52 -13.87 14.55
CA SER A 250 -15.20 -13.98 15.97
C SER A 250 -15.19 -12.61 16.66
N VAL A 251 -15.55 -12.58 17.95
CA VAL A 251 -15.57 -11.35 18.76
C VAL A 251 -14.19 -10.67 18.76
N VAL A 252 -13.11 -11.46 18.81
CA VAL A 252 -11.73 -10.97 18.72
C VAL A 252 -11.47 -10.27 17.39
N LYS A 253 -11.86 -10.86 16.25
CA LYS A 253 -11.70 -10.24 14.91
C LYS A 253 -12.52 -8.94 14.82
N LYS A 254 -13.74 -8.93 15.35
CA LYS A 254 -14.59 -7.72 15.38
C LYS A 254 -13.95 -6.60 16.21
N MET A 255 -13.43 -6.91 17.39
CA MET A 255 -12.77 -5.93 18.25
C MET A 255 -11.49 -5.38 17.61
N ALA A 256 -10.66 -6.25 17.03
CA ALA A 256 -9.43 -5.87 16.34
C ALA A 256 -9.70 -4.94 15.15
N ILE A 257 -10.70 -5.24 14.31
CA ILE A 257 -10.99 -4.49 13.08
C ILE A 257 -11.83 -3.24 13.37
N ASN A 258 -13.01 -3.40 13.99
CA ASN A 258 -13.98 -2.31 14.11
C ASN A 258 -13.59 -1.26 15.14
N PHE A 259 -12.76 -1.62 16.12
CA PHE A 259 -12.29 -0.69 17.14
C PHE A 259 -10.80 -0.40 16.98
N GLY A 260 -9.96 -1.43 17.09
CA GLY A 260 -8.49 -1.26 17.05
C GLY A 260 -8.00 -0.60 15.77
N TYR A 261 -8.24 -1.23 14.63
CA TYR A 261 -7.79 -0.71 13.33
C TYR A 261 -8.50 0.58 12.93
N ASP A 262 -9.83 0.67 13.11
CA ASP A 262 -10.58 1.89 12.78
C ASP A 262 -10.10 3.10 13.60
N PHE A 263 -9.86 2.94 14.90
CA PHE A 263 -9.31 3.99 15.75
C PHE A 263 -7.91 4.41 15.27
N LEU A 264 -7.01 3.44 15.04
CA LEU A 264 -5.65 3.75 14.58
C LEU A 264 -5.68 4.46 13.23
N ARG A 265 -6.55 4.03 12.30
CA ARG A 265 -6.69 4.62 10.98
C ARG A 265 -7.24 6.04 11.02
N ARG A 266 -8.20 6.35 11.90
CA ARG A 266 -8.71 7.71 12.07
C ARG A 266 -7.65 8.67 12.63
N ASN A 267 -6.76 8.17 13.48
CA ASN A 267 -5.69 8.97 14.09
C ASN A 267 -4.40 9.03 13.26
N SER A 268 -4.25 8.15 12.26
CA SER A 268 -3.05 8.06 11.43
C SER A 268 -3.29 8.70 10.07
N ARG A 269 -2.30 9.44 9.57
CA ARG A 269 -2.34 10.01 8.21
C ARG A 269 -2.15 8.89 7.17
N GLY A 270 -2.96 8.90 6.11
CA GLY A 270 -2.79 7.97 4.98
C GLY A 270 -1.57 8.32 4.10
N LEU A 271 -1.08 7.36 3.32
CA LEU A 271 0.06 7.56 2.42
C LEU A 271 -0.20 8.64 1.35
N CYS A 272 -1.46 8.78 0.92
CA CYS A 272 -1.81 9.69 -0.18
C CYS A 272 -1.90 11.16 0.25
N TYR A 273 -1.80 11.49 1.54
CA TYR A 273 -1.70 12.88 2.01
C TYR A 273 -0.30 13.50 1.79
N GLY A 274 0.67 12.69 1.33
CA GLY A 274 1.98 13.19 0.93
C GLY A 274 1.96 13.87 -0.44
N LEU A 275 0.99 13.53 -1.30
CA LEU A 275 0.74 14.29 -2.51
C LEU A 275 0.03 15.59 -2.09
N SER A 276 0.63 16.72 -2.38
CA SER A 276 -0.04 18.01 -2.34
C SER A 276 -1.09 18.00 -3.46
N THR A 277 -2.26 17.45 -3.14
CA THR A 277 -3.42 17.49 -4.04
C THR A 277 -4.17 18.79 -3.77
N PRO A 278 -4.49 19.57 -4.81
CA PRO A 278 -5.21 20.82 -4.63
C PRO A 278 -6.57 20.56 -3.98
N HIS A 279 -6.75 21.11 -2.78
CA HIS A 279 -7.92 20.88 -1.94
C HIS A 279 -9.23 21.38 -2.59
N ALA A 280 -9.16 22.28 -3.57
CA ALA A 280 -10.34 22.87 -4.21
C ALA A 280 -11.07 21.92 -5.18
N SER A 281 -10.39 20.91 -5.74
CA SER A 281 -10.97 19.97 -6.72
C SER A 281 -10.89 18.50 -6.27
N THR A 282 -10.72 18.28 -4.96
CA THR A 282 -10.63 16.93 -4.39
C THR A 282 -12.01 16.40 -4.00
N LEU A 283 -12.36 15.21 -4.49
CA LEU A 283 -13.59 14.49 -4.15
C LEU A 283 -13.24 13.22 -3.38
N GLU A 284 -13.72 13.11 -2.14
CA GLU A 284 -13.53 11.91 -1.33
C GLU A 284 -14.67 10.92 -1.53
N VAL A 285 -14.33 9.69 -1.95
CA VAL A 285 -15.31 8.60 -2.10
C VAL A 285 -15.11 7.60 -0.98
N GLY A 286 -16.11 7.50 -0.10
CA GLY A 286 -16.16 6.48 0.95
C GLY A 286 -16.69 5.14 0.42
N MET A 287 -16.02 4.04 0.76
CA MET A 287 -16.52 2.68 0.53
C MET A 287 -16.26 1.81 1.75
N VAL A 288 -17.20 0.93 2.09
CA VAL A 288 -17.06 0.02 3.24
C VAL A 288 -16.71 -1.38 2.74
N TYR A 289 -15.55 -1.89 3.15
CA TYR A 289 -15.07 -3.24 2.87
C TYR A 289 -15.51 -4.17 3.98
N ILE A 290 -16.29 -5.19 3.64
CA ILE A 290 -16.81 -6.16 4.61
C ILE A 290 -15.92 -7.40 4.58
N VAL A 291 -15.15 -7.60 5.65
CA VAL A 291 -14.04 -8.59 5.73
C VAL A 291 -14.23 -9.63 6.83
#